data_AF-A0A8X6Q966-F1
#
_entry.id   AF-A0A8X6Q966-F1
#
_cell.length_a   1.000
_cell.length_b   1.000
_cell.length_c   1.000
_cell.angle_alpha   90.00
_cell.angle_beta   90.00
_cell.angle_gamma   90.00
#
_symmetry.space_group_name_H-M   'P 1'
#
loop_
_entity.id
_entity.type
_entity.pdbx_description
1 polymer ?
#
loop_
_entity_poly.entity_id
_entity_poly.type
_entity_poly.pdbx_seq_one_letter_code
_entity_poly.pdbx_strand_id
1 'polypeptide(L)' 'MKTFLIFCVVALTLFVSATTQCPEHSHEDSCGTACPITCENRNNPPRICTLNCIPGCTCDDGYIQLEDKCVKPSECPN' A
#
# COMPACT_ATOMS: atom_id res chain seq x y z
N MET A 1 -18.15 5.47 38.05
CA MET A 1 -16.98 6.27 37.62
C MET A 1 -15.99 5.44 36.81
N LYS A 2 -15.46 4.31 37.32
CA LYS A 2 -14.60 3.39 36.55
C LYS A 2 -15.27 2.79 35.31
N THR A 3 -16.55 2.44 35.39
CA THR A 3 -17.34 1.93 34.26
C THR A 3 -17.54 2.94 33.13
N PHE A 4 -17.64 4.24 33.47
CA PHE A 4 -17.74 5.33 32.49
C PHE A 4 -16.42 5.52 31.73
N LEU A 5 -15.29 5.45 32.46
CA LEU A 5 -13.96 5.47 31.87
C LEU A 5 -13.74 4.28 30.94
N ILE A 6 -14.15 3.08 31.35
CA ILE A 6 -14.06 1.88 30.52
C ILE A 6 -14.90 2.02 29.24
N PHE A 7 -16.13 2.54 29.33
CA PHE A 7 -16.95 2.81 28.15
C PHE A 7 -16.34 3.85 27.20
N CYS A 8 -15.75 4.93 27.73
CA CYS A 8 -15.02 5.91 26.91
C CYS A 8 -13.79 5.30 26.24
N VAL A 9 -13.01 4.48 26.95
CA VAL A 9 -11.83 3.80 26.39
C VAL A 9 -12.26 2.82 25.30
N VAL A 10 -13.30 2.02 25.53
CA VAL A 10 -13.84 1.08 24.53
C VAL A 10 -14.35 1.83 23.31
N ALA A 11 -15.11 2.91 23.48
CA ALA A 11 -15.55 3.76 22.38
C ALA A 11 -14.36 4.34 21.59
N LEU A 12 -13.37 4.93 22.27
CA LEU A 12 -12.17 5.47 21.64
C LEU A 12 -11.36 4.39 20.89
N THR A 13 -11.28 3.17 21.42
CA THR A 13 -10.60 2.05 20.74
C THR A 13 -11.41 1.49 19.56
N LEU A 14 -12.74 1.54 19.59
CA LEU A 14 -13.59 1.10 18.48
C LEU A 14 -13.53 2.07 17.29
N PHE A 15 -13.23 3.35 17.52
CA PHE A 15 -12.92 4.31 16.45
C PHE A 15 -11.52 4.12 15.82
N VAL A 16 -10.62 3.36 16.47
CA VAL A 16 -9.32 2.96 15.89
C VAL A 16 -9.52 1.69 15.07
N SER A 17 -10.31 1.80 14.01
CA SER A 17 -10.25 0.85 12.90
C SER A 17 -9.67 1.60 11.71
N ALA A 18 -8.36 1.86 11.76
CA ALA A 18 -7.61 2.32 10.59
C ALA A 18 -7.53 1.13 9.62
N THR A 19 -8.59 0.93 8.84
CA THR A 19 -8.59 0.01 7.70
C THR A 19 -7.98 0.72 6.49
N THR A 20 -6.75 1.23 6.62
CA THR A 20 -5.97 1.55 5.43
C THR A 20 -5.33 0.26 4.98
N GLN A 21 -6.15 -0.60 4.39
CA GLN A 21 -5.78 -1.96 4.03
C GLN A 21 -4.84 -1.96 2.82
N CYS A 22 -4.94 -0.95 1.95
CA CYS A 22 -3.93 -0.54 0.98
C CYS A 22 -4.09 0.96 0.64
N PRO A 23 -3.05 1.65 0.14
CA PRO A 23 -3.19 3.02 -0.35
C PRO A 23 -4.11 3.10 -1.57
N GLU A 24 -4.53 4.31 -1.95
CA GLU A 24 -5.34 4.50 -3.16
C GLU A 24 -4.62 3.94 -4.40
N HIS A 25 -5.39 3.36 -5.32
CA HIS A 25 -4.90 2.73 -6.56
C HIS A 25 -4.00 1.51 -6.33
N SER A 26 -4.30 0.74 -5.29
CA SER A 26 -3.68 -0.55 -5.03
C SER A 26 -4.65 -1.52 -4.38
N HIS A 27 -4.32 -2.81 -4.46
CA HIS A 27 -5.08 -3.89 -3.88
C HIS A 27 -4.19 -4.83 -3.07
N GLU A 28 -4.79 -5.54 -2.10
CA GLU A 28 -4.10 -6.63 -1.41
C GLU A 28 -3.89 -7.78 -2.39
N ASP A 29 -2.63 -8.18 -2.55
CA ASP A 29 -2.23 -9.36 -3.30
C ASP A 29 -1.46 -10.32 -2.38
N SER A 30 -1.87 -11.58 -2.38
CA SER A 30 -1.18 -12.65 -1.66
C SER A 30 0.14 -13.07 -2.33
N CYS A 31 0.33 -12.75 -3.61
CA CYS A 31 1.53 -13.05 -4.38
C CYS A 31 1.85 -11.93 -5.37
N GLY A 32 2.12 -10.73 -4.85
CA GLY A 32 2.62 -9.60 -5.63
C GLY A 32 4.05 -9.83 -6.15
N THR A 33 4.49 -8.96 -7.06
CA THR A 33 5.82 -9.04 -7.68
C THR A 33 6.94 -8.64 -6.72
N ALA A 34 8.08 -9.34 -6.79
CA ALA A 34 9.32 -8.94 -6.11
C ALA A 34 10.04 -7.74 -6.78
N CYS A 35 9.59 -7.33 -7.97
CA CYS A 35 10.19 -6.24 -8.73
C CYS A 35 9.10 -5.26 -9.19
N PRO A 36 8.50 -4.47 -8.28
CA PRO A 36 7.53 -3.46 -8.66
C PRO A 36 8.18 -2.40 -9.54
N ILE A 37 7.39 -1.85 -10.48
CA ILE A 37 7.79 -0.65 -11.21
C ILE A 37 7.58 0.54 -10.28
N THR A 38 8.62 1.35 -10.14
CA THR A 38 8.64 2.55 -9.31
C THR A 38 8.90 3.77 -10.19
N CYS A 39 8.62 4.97 -9.68
CA CYS A 39 9.01 6.20 -10.37
C CYS A 39 10.50 6.24 -10.72
N GLU A 40 11.37 5.67 -9.89
CA GLU A 40 12.82 5.65 -10.09
C GLU A 40 13.26 4.70 -11.22
N ASN A 41 12.60 3.54 -11.35
CA ASN A 41 12.99 2.51 -12.31
C ASN A 41 12.13 2.49 -13.59
N ARG A 42 11.09 3.34 -13.72
CA ARG A 42 10.15 3.36 -14.85
C ARG A 42 10.80 3.44 -16.24
N ASN A 43 11.95 4.12 -16.34
CA ASN A 43 12.69 4.31 -17.59
C ASN A 43 13.67 3.16 -17.89
N ASN A 44 14.00 2.35 -16.88
CA ASN A 44 14.88 1.19 -17.00
C ASN A 44 14.38 0.06 -16.08
N PRO A 45 13.22 -0.54 -16.41
CA PRO A 45 12.59 -1.53 -15.55
C PRO A 45 13.44 -2.81 -15.46
N PRO A 46 13.35 -3.57 -14.36
CA PRO A 46 14.06 -4.83 -14.19
C PRO A 46 13.75 -5.81 -15.34
N ARG A 47 14.76 -6.21 -16.12
CA ARG A 47 14.58 -7.18 -17.22
C ARG A 47 14.49 -8.62 -16.73
N ILE A 48 15.08 -8.90 -15.57
CA ILE A 48 15.08 -10.21 -14.93
C ILE A 48 14.53 -9.98 -13.52
N CYS A 49 13.51 -10.75 -13.15
CA CYS A 49 12.92 -10.73 -11.81
C CYS A 49 12.78 -12.15 -11.28
N THR A 50 12.90 -12.31 -9.97
CA THR A 50 12.62 -13.58 -9.29
C THR A 50 11.11 -13.85 -9.28
N LEU A 51 10.70 -15.11 -9.28
CA LEU A 51 9.30 -15.52 -9.13
C LEU A 51 8.85 -15.61 -7.67
N ASN A 52 9.53 -14.90 -6.77
CA ASN A 52 9.16 -14.88 -5.35
C ASN A 52 7.87 -14.07 -5.17
N CYS A 53 6.88 -14.67 -4.50
CA CYS A 53 5.65 -13.99 -4.09
C CYS A 53 5.95 -12.99 -2.97
N ILE A 54 5.55 -11.73 -3.15
CA ILE A 54 5.57 -10.72 -2.10
C ILE A 54 4.13 -10.41 -1.69
N PRO A 55 3.64 -10.94 -0.54
CA PRO A 55 2.32 -10.60 -0.04
C PRO A 55 2.29 -9.14 0.42
N GLY A 56 1.22 -8.42 0.09
CA GLY A 56 1.00 -7.03 0.50
C GLY A 56 0.25 -6.23 -0.55
N CYS A 57 0.37 -4.90 -0.50
CA CYS A 57 -0.28 -4.02 -1.46
C CYS A 57 0.49 -3.95 -2.77
N THR A 58 -0.22 -4.20 -3.87
CA THR A 58 0.29 -4.09 -5.23
C THR A 58 -0.44 -2.96 -5.95
N CYS A 59 0.30 -2.06 -6.62
CA CYS A 59 -0.32 -1.00 -7.41
C CYS A 59 -1.18 -1.60 -8.54
N ASP A 60 -2.34 -1.00 -8.75
CA ASP A 60 -3.25 -1.39 -9.82
C ASP A 60 -2.62 -1.15 -11.21
N ASP A 61 -3.15 -1.81 -12.23
CA ASP A 61 -2.69 -1.64 -13.60
C ASP A 61 -2.68 -0.16 -14.04
N GLY A 62 -1.55 0.29 -14.59
CA GLY A 62 -1.34 1.68 -15.00
C GLY A 62 -0.84 2.61 -13.90
N TYR A 63 -0.71 2.12 -12.66
CA TYR A 63 -0.10 2.83 -11.54
C TYR A 63 1.27 2.22 -11.20
N ILE A 64 2.17 3.06 -10.70
CA ILE A 64 3.52 2.66 -10.28
C ILE A 64 3.84 3.22 -8.90
N GLN A 65 4.76 2.57 -8.20
CA GLN A 65 5.06 2.90 -6.82
C GLN A 65 5.88 4.20 -6.71
N LEU A 66 5.40 5.09 -5.85
CA LEU A 66 6.12 6.25 -5.35
C LEU A 66 6.00 6.26 -3.82
N GLU A 67 7.08 5.89 -3.13
CA GLU A 67 7.09 5.74 -1.67
C GLU A 67 5.98 4.79 -1.18
N ASP A 68 5.01 5.31 -0.42
CA ASP A 68 3.86 4.61 0.15
C ASP A 68 2.58 4.75 -0.70
N LYS A 69 2.70 5.26 -1.94
CA LYS A 69 1.57 5.55 -2.84
C LYS A 69 1.74 4.87 -4.19
N CYS A 70 0.61 4.70 -4.87
CA CYS A 70 0.54 4.30 -6.26
C CYS A 70 0.05 5.49 -7.09
N VAL A 71 0.87 5.93 -8.03
CA VAL A 71 0.63 7.13 -8.85
C VAL A 71 0.73 6.78 -10.32
N LYS A 72 0.17 7.62 -11.19
CA LYS A 72 0.39 7.48 -12.64
C LYS A 72 1.85 7.80 -12.97
N PRO A 73 2.45 7.18 -13.98
CA PRO A 73 3.82 7.51 -14.41
C PRO A 73 4.04 8.99 -14.74
N SER A 74 2.98 9.71 -15.16
CA SER A 74 2.99 11.15 -15.43
C SER A 74 3.08 12.03 -14.18
N GLU A 75 2.78 11.48 -13.01
CA GLU A 75 2.79 12.18 -11.71
C GLU A 75 4.12 11.99 -10.98
N CYS A 76 5.02 11.18 -11.53
CA CYS A 76 6.36 11.02 -10.98
C CYS A 76 7.15 12.32 -11.02
N PRO A 77 7.98 12.59 -10.00
CA PRO A 77 8.95 13.68 -10.07
C PRO A 77 9.94 13.46 -11.22
N ASN A 78 10.45 14.57 -11.74
CA ASN A 78 11.49 14.59 -12.79
C ASN A 78 12.88 14.34 -12.22
#